data_AF-A0A2S8ZSN6-F1
#
_entry.id   AF-A0A2S8ZSN6-F1
#
_cell.length_a   1.000
_cell.length_b   1.000
_cell.length_c   1.000
_cell.angle_alpha   90.00
_cell.angle_beta   90.00
_cell.angle_gamma   90.00
#
_symmetry.space_group_name_H-M   'P 1'
#
loop_
_entity.id
_entity.type
_entity.pdbx_description
1 polymer ?
#
loop_
_entity_poly.entity_id
_entity_poly.type
_entity_poly.pdbx_seq_one_letter_code
_entity_poly.pdbx_strand_id
1 'polypeptide(L)'
;MLTGAAVAAVLATALTGCAPQPGPSDWTLAPVPFGAERADIAYGMSHLTPDGDGGFWAVSSGSWLHVDAEEETVARFNAPLDSPLSRVTAMATLSPTELVVVRDEGAPVLAVLDTSTLSMRDLPGEAPSGSGGPTDFGDFEFGDVAVQSGAAIVIRYRVGDDGALGYEVLRVSLDDGARTLLHSEPLDWSDAPGSSPDLPPVDVDVDATGAIHLATRTARVVLEPDGAERSRAAQNAERPHVAVAADGTALWWGGGARDSAEQGVVVGGSSEARASIEARSGCADALLLTDAGGDEHPLPFLCGANAAARVGDSWVVAIGGEGDGVLVRLVPPSRS
;
A
#
# COMPACT_ATOMS: atom_id res chain seq x y z
N MET A 1 48.61 -58.38 -7.15
CA MET A 1 48.28 -57.46 -8.25
C MET A 1 46.82 -57.06 -8.10
N LEU A 2 46.54 -55.77 -8.34
CA LEU A 2 45.26 -55.05 -8.26
C LEU A 2 44.85 -54.48 -6.88
N THR A 3 45.53 -53.39 -6.56
CA THR A 3 45.04 -52.12 -6.02
C THR A 3 43.71 -51.63 -6.60
N GLY A 4 42.93 -50.91 -5.78
CA GLY A 4 41.88 -49.95 -6.20
C GLY A 4 40.56 -50.14 -5.43
N ALA A 5 39.87 -49.13 -4.91
CA ALA A 5 40.06 -47.69 -4.96
C ALA A 5 39.38 -47.06 -3.72
N ALA A 6 40.03 -46.06 -3.13
CA ALA A 6 39.46 -45.21 -2.09
C ALA A 6 38.39 -44.30 -2.73
N VAL A 7 37.16 -44.36 -2.22
CA VAL A 7 36.11 -43.40 -2.56
C VAL A 7 36.42 -42.11 -1.81
N ALA A 8 36.99 -41.14 -2.53
CA ALA A 8 37.11 -39.77 -2.06
C ALA A 8 35.70 -39.14 -2.11
N ALA A 9 35.08 -39.00 -0.94
CA ALA A 9 33.91 -38.15 -0.78
C ALA A 9 34.36 -36.69 -0.94
N VAL A 10 34.07 -36.12 -2.10
CA VAL A 10 34.19 -34.68 -2.33
C VAL A 10 33.06 -34.00 -1.54
N LEU A 11 33.39 -33.54 -0.34
CA LEU A 11 32.61 -32.54 0.40
C LEU A 11 32.59 -31.26 -0.45
N ALA A 12 31.51 -31.08 -1.20
CA ALA A 12 31.18 -29.81 -1.81
C ALA A 12 30.76 -28.83 -0.70
N THR A 13 31.75 -28.18 -0.08
CA THR A 13 31.54 -26.98 0.73
C THR A 13 31.20 -25.84 -0.23
N ALA A 14 29.92 -25.71 -0.56
CA ALA A 14 29.40 -24.47 -1.13
C ALA A 14 29.52 -23.39 -0.05
N LEU A 15 30.24 -22.33 -0.36
CA LEU A 15 30.32 -21.09 0.41
C LEU A 15 28.94 -20.40 0.35
N THR A 16 28.00 -20.86 1.16
CA THR A 16 26.82 -20.06 1.51
C THR A 16 27.31 -18.98 2.45
N GLY A 17 27.44 -17.75 1.94
CA GLY A 17 27.66 -16.57 2.78
C GLY A 17 26.65 -16.59 3.92
N CYS A 18 27.13 -16.48 5.15
CA CYS A 18 26.28 -16.48 6.34
C CYS A 18 25.40 -15.23 6.28
N ALA A 19 24.19 -15.34 5.75
CA ALA A 19 23.17 -14.35 6.00
C ALA A 19 22.94 -14.31 7.52
N PRO A 20 22.80 -13.11 8.14
CA PRO A 20 22.48 -13.02 9.56
C PRO A 20 21.21 -13.80 9.85
N GLN A 21 21.26 -14.68 10.84
CA GLN A 21 20.10 -15.44 11.28
C GLN A 21 19.26 -14.53 12.20
N PRO A 22 17.96 -14.31 11.92
CA PRO A 22 17.10 -13.50 12.79
C PRO A 22 17.04 -14.06 14.20
N GLY A 23 17.14 -13.19 15.20
CA GLY A 23 16.83 -13.49 16.58
C GLY A 23 15.31 -13.58 16.83
N PRO A 24 14.89 -14.08 18.00
CA PRO A 24 13.47 -14.26 18.33
C PRO A 24 12.68 -12.95 18.45
N SER A 25 13.36 -11.83 18.68
CA SER A 25 12.81 -10.48 18.76
C SER A 25 12.92 -9.68 17.46
N ASP A 26 13.52 -10.27 16.42
CA ASP A 26 13.84 -9.53 15.21
C ASP A 26 12.72 -9.65 14.18
N TRP A 27 12.38 -8.53 13.56
CA TRP A 27 11.58 -8.51 12.35
C TRP A 27 12.39 -9.07 11.19
N THR A 28 11.75 -9.91 10.40
CA THR A 28 12.38 -10.44 9.18
C THR A 28 11.97 -9.59 7.99
N LEU A 29 12.96 -9.14 7.21
CA LEU A 29 12.80 -8.37 5.98
C LEU A 29 13.24 -9.25 4.80
N ALA A 30 12.29 -9.82 4.06
CA ALA A 30 12.58 -10.73 2.95
C ALA A 30 12.14 -10.10 1.62
N PRO A 31 13.04 -9.86 0.64
CA PRO A 31 12.62 -9.46 -0.70
C PRO A 31 11.68 -10.49 -1.33
N VAL A 32 10.58 -10.02 -1.91
CA VAL A 32 9.63 -10.85 -2.65
C VAL A 32 10.12 -10.97 -4.10
N PRO A 33 10.52 -12.18 -4.56
CA PRO A 33 10.92 -12.38 -5.95
C PRO A 33 9.69 -12.34 -6.85
N PHE A 34 9.87 -11.89 -8.10
CA PHE A 34 8.82 -11.90 -9.11
C PHE A 34 9.35 -12.21 -10.52
N GLY A 35 8.45 -12.70 -11.36
CA GLY A 35 8.71 -13.14 -12.73
C GLY A 35 9.45 -14.48 -12.82
N ALA A 36 9.57 -14.99 -14.05
CA ALA A 36 10.18 -16.30 -14.31
C ALA A 36 11.65 -16.42 -13.89
N GLU A 37 12.38 -15.29 -13.87
CA GLU A 37 13.77 -15.24 -13.42
C GLU A 37 13.90 -15.01 -11.90
N ARG A 38 12.78 -14.88 -11.18
CA ARG A 38 12.73 -14.56 -9.74
C ARG A 38 13.57 -13.34 -9.38
N ALA A 39 13.46 -12.28 -10.19
CA ALA A 39 14.10 -11.01 -9.91
C ALA A 39 13.41 -10.34 -8.71
N ASP A 40 14.16 -9.64 -7.87
CA ASP A 40 13.67 -8.97 -6.67
C ASP A 40 13.85 -7.44 -6.72
N ILE A 41 14.30 -6.91 -7.87
CA ILE A 41 14.36 -5.48 -8.19
C ILE A 41 13.32 -5.13 -9.27
N ALA A 42 12.41 -4.23 -8.92
CA ALA A 42 11.28 -3.78 -9.73
C ALA A 42 11.39 -2.29 -10.05
N TYR A 43 10.39 -1.77 -10.77
CA TYR A 43 10.00 -0.37 -10.62
C TYR A 43 9.41 -0.18 -9.23
N GLY A 44 9.65 0.97 -8.60
CA GLY A 44 9.04 1.30 -7.31
C GLY A 44 7.52 1.26 -7.39
N MET A 45 6.91 0.20 -6.85
CA MET A 45 5.45 0.06 -6.77
C MET A 45 4.89 1.14 -5.84
N SER A 46 3.75 1.73 -6.19
CA SER A 46 3.16 2.86 -5.47
C SER A 46 1.83 2.55 -4.79
N HIS A 47 1.13 1.50 -5.21
CA HIS A 47 -0.09 1.02 -4.53
C HIS A 47 -0.08 -0.49 -4.41
N LEU A 48 -0.53 -0.98 -3.27
CA LEU A 48 -0.65 -2.40 -2.95
C LEU A 48 -2.02 -2.66 -2.35
N THR A 49 -2.65 -3.79 -2.70
CA THR A 49 -3.87 -4.27 -2.06
C THR A 49 -3.80 -5.79 -1.91
N PRO A 50 -4.21 -6.39 -0.78
CA PRO A 50 -4.28 -7.85 -0.66
C PRO A 50 -5.29 -8.42 -1.64
N ASP A 51 -5.03 -9.56 -2.29
CA ASP A 51 -5.99 -10.09 -3.27
C ASP A 51 -7.20 -10.79 -2.65
N GLY A 52 -7.24 -10.96 -1.31
CA GLY A 52 -8.31 -11.66 -0.60
C GLY A 52 -8.13 -13.18 -0.50
N ASP A 53 -7.18 -13.76 -1.22
CA ASP A 53 -6.89 -15.20 -1.26
C ASP A 53 -5.46 -15.52 -0.78
N GLY A 54 -4.77 -14.55 -0.19
CA GLY A 54 -3.45 -14.73 0.43
C GLY A 54 -2.28 -14.20 -0.40
N GLY A 55 -2.55 -13.64 -1.57
CA GLY A 55 -1.62 -12.87 -2.40
C GLY A 55 -1.86 -11.37 -2.33
N PHE A 56 -1.38 -10.63 -3.33
CA PHE A 56 -1.57 -9.19 -3.46
C PHE A 56 -1.42 -8.69 -4.89
N TRP A 57 -2.11 -7.59 -5.19
CA TRP A 57 -1.90 -6.77 -6.37
C TRP A 57 -0.99 -5.61 -6.04
N ALA A 58 -0.11 -5.24 -6.98
CA ALA A 58 0.71 -4.05 -6.92
C ALA A 58 0.66 -3.31 -8.26
N VAL A 59 0.61 -1.97 -8.20
CA VAL A 59 0.62 -1.12 -9.39
C VAL A 59 1.55 0.08 -9.22
N SER A 60 2.16 0.50 -10.33
CA SER A 60 2.84 1.79 -10.47
C SER A 60 2.86 2.22 -11.92
N SER A 61 2.38 3.42 -12.23
CA SER A 61 2.46 4.04 -13.57
C SER A 61 2.01 3.11 -14.71
N GLY A 62 0.89 2.39 -14.49
CA GLY A 62 0.34 1.43 -15.45
C GLY A 62 1.08 0.09 -15.55
N SER A 63 2.12 -0.15 -14.73
CA SER A 63 2.71 -1.47 -14.54
C SER A 63 1.95 -2.22 -13.45
N TRP A 64 1.46 -3.42 -13.77
CA TRP A 64 0.66 -4.26 -12.88
C TRP A 64 1.42 -5.55 -12.55
N LEU A 65 1.30 -5.98 -11.30
CA LEU A 65 1.85 -7.21 -10.78
C LEU A 65 0.82 -7.87 -9.85
N HIS A 66 0.61 -9.18 -10.02
CA HIS A 66 -0.11 -10.03 -9.08
C HIS A 66 0.81 -11.15 -8.63
N VAL A 67 0.93 -11.29 -7.32
CA VAL A 67 1.61 -12.40 -6.65
C VAL A 67 0.58 -13.17 -5.84
N ASP A 68 0.52 -14.48 -6.00
CA ASP A 68 -0.43 -15.34 -5.29
C ASP A 68 0.05 -15.71 -3.87
N ALA A 69 -0.72 -16.57 -3.19
CA ALA A 69 -0.42 -17.03 -1.84
C ALA A 69 0.84 -17.90 -1.74
N GLU A 70 1.24 -18.54 -2.85
CA GLU A 70 2.47 -19.32 -2.98
C GLU A 70 3.70 -18.45 -3.29
N GLU A 71 3.54 -17.12 -3.31
CA GLU A 71 4.56 -16.14 -3.69
C GLU A 71 5.00 -16.24 -5.15
N GLU A 72 4.17 -16.81 -6.01
CA GLU A 72 4.44 -16.92 -7.43
C GLU A 72 3.79 -15.76 -8.20
N THR A 73 4.50 -15.26 -9.22
CA THR A 73 3.98 -14.20 -10.08
C THR A 73 2.98 -14.79 -11.07
N VAL A 74 1.70 -14.52 -10.86
CA VAL A 74 0.62 -15.03 -11.72
C VAL A 74 0.24 -14.07 -12.84
N ALA A 75 0.40 -12.76 -12.62
CA ALA A 75 0.22 -11.74 -13.65
C ALA A 75 1.29 -10.66 -13.56
N ARG A 76 1.83 -10.28 -14.72
CA ARG A 76 2.70 -9.10 -14.85
C ARG A 76 2.53 -8.51 -16.24
N PHE A 77 2.08 -7.26 -16.31
CA PHE A 77 1.87 -6.58 -17.58
C PHE A 77 1.99 -5.07 -17.43
N ASN A 78 2.18 -4.37 -18.54
CA ASN A 78 2.08 -2.92 -18.61
C ASN A 78 0.83 -2.59 -19.43
N ALA A 79 -0.06 -1.78 -18.85
CA ALA A 79 -1.21 -1.26 -19.54
C ALA A 79 -0.76 -0.32 -20.68
N PRO A 80 -1.38 -0.40 -21.87
CA PRO A 80 -1.21 0.61 -22.91
C PRO A 80 -1.53 2.01 -22.36
N LEU A 81 -0.81 3.05 -22.80
CA LEU A 81 -0.98 4.42 -22.30
C LEU A 81 -2.39 5.01 -22.57
N ASP A 82 -3.09 4.47 -23.56
CA ASP A 82 -4.47 4.82 -23.90
C ASP A 82 -5.51 3.94 -23.17
N SER A 83 -5.07 2.97 -22.37
CA SER A 83 -5.95 2.12 -21.57
C SER A 83 -6.37 2.81 -20.28
N PRO A 84 -7.63 2.64 -19.81
CA PRO A 84 -8.02 3.06 -18.47
C PRO A 84 -7.16 2.46 -17.35
N LEU A 85 -6.53 1.30 -17.57
CA LEU A 85 -5.63 0.64 -16.60
C LEU A 85 -4.31 1.39 -16.38
N SER A 86 -3.89 2.25 -17.31
CA SER A 86 -2.66 3.05 -17.13
C SER A 86 -2.88 4.29 -16.28
N ARG A 87 -4.15 4.57 -15.92
CA ARG A 87 -4.62 5.76 -15.22
C ARG A 87 -5.05 5.49 -13.78
N VAL A 88 -4.89 4.24 -13.32
CA VAL A 88 -5.27 3.85 -11.97
C VAL A 88 -4.31 4.48 -10.96
N THR A 89 -4.87 5.27 -10.03
CA THR A 89 -4.14 6.01 -8.99
C THR A 89 -4.42 5.52 -7.58
N ALA A 90 -5.44 4.69 -7.39
CA ALA A 90 -5.66 3.95 -6.16
C ALA A 90 -6.47 2.68 -6.45
N MET A 91 -6.33 1.66 -5.60
CA MET A 91 -7.05 0.40 -5.75
C MET A 91 -7.27 -0.27 -4.41
N ALA A 92 -8.41 -0.94 -4.27
CA ALA A 92 -8.72 -1.77 -3.12
C ALA A 92 -9.50 -3.01 -3.53
N THR A 93 -9.30 -4.10 -2.79
CA THR A 93 -9.86 -5.40 -3.15
C THR A 93 -11.32 -5.50 -2.75
N LEU A 94 -12.15 -5.84 -3.74
CA LEU A 94 -13.57 -6.14 -3.54
C LEU A 94 -13.80 -7.64 -3.35
N SER A 95 -13.13 -8.44 -4.18
CA SER A 95 -13.16 -9.90 -4.17
C SER A 95 -11.88 -10.44 -4.80
N PRO A 96 -11.61 -11.76 -4.76
CA PRO A 96 -10.41 -12.34 -5.39
C PRO A 96 -10.21 -12.00 -6.86
N THR A 97 -11.30 -11.69 -7.58
CA THR A 97 -11.27 -11.36 -9.01
C THR A 97 -11.69 -9.93 -9.30
N GLU A 98 -11.97 -9.10 -8.29
CA GLU A 98 -12.47 -7.75 -8.49
C GLU A 98 -11.75 -6.74 -7.59
N LEU A 99 -11.32 -5.64 -8.19
CA LEU A 99 -10.76 -4.49 -7.50
C LEU A 99 -11.67 -3.27 -7.73
N VAL A 100 -11.90 -2.48 -6.69
CA VAL A 100 -12.35 -1.10 -6.88
C VAL A 100 -11.11 -0.26 -7.23
N VAL A 101 -11.22 0.58 -8.25
CA VAL A 101 -10.11 1.43 -8.72
C VAL A 101 -10.55 2.88 -8.87
N VAL A 102 -9.64 3.80 -8.54
CA VAL A 102 -9.74 5.23 -8.79
C VAL A 102 -8.85 5.60 -9.98
N ARG A 103 -9.31 6.51 -10.83
CA ARG A 103 -8.59 6.98 -12.03
C ARG A 103 -8.34 8.49 -12.00
N ASP A 104 -7.17 8.94 -12.44
CA ASP A 104 -6.81 10.38 -12.49
C ASP A 104 -7.55 11.17 -13.58
N GLU A 105 -7.90 10.52 -14.69
CA GLU A 105 -8.49 11.19 -15.85
C GLU A 105 -9.66 10.43 -16.46
N GLY A 106 -10.78 11.15 -16.60
CA GLY A 106 -11.98 10.70 -17.31
C GLY A 106 -13.07 10.24 -16.35
N ALA A 107 -14.28 10.75 -16.54
CA ALA A 107 -15.44 10.22 -15.86
C ALA A 107 -15.89 8.91 -16.52
N PRO A 108 -16.25 7.89 -15.72
CA PRO A 108 -16.28 7.90 -14.26
C PRO A 108 -14.89 7.75 -13.62
N VAL A 109 -14.68 8.35 -12.45
CA VAL A 109 -13.45 8.22 -11.69
C VAL A 109 -13.39 6.88 -10.95
N LEU A 110 -14.53 6.38 -10.46
CA LEU A 110 -14.60 5.12 -9.72
C LEU A 110 -15.12 3.98 -10.62
N ALA A 111 -14.40 2.86 -10.64
CA ALA A 111 -14.78 1.68 -11.41
C ALA A 111 -14.46 0.39 -10.65
N VAL A 112 -15.07 -0.72 -11.10
CA VAL A 112 -14.71 -2.07 -10.68
C VAL A 112 -13.95 -2.75 -11.80
N LEU A 113 -12.72 -3.17 -11.53
CA LEU A 113 -11.88 -3.95 -12.43
C LEU A 113 -12.07 -5.43 -12.15
N ASP A 114 -12.54 -6.18 -13.15
CA ASP A 114 -12.44 -7.65 -13.17
C ASP A 114 -11.02 -8.04 -13.59
N THR A 115 -10.24 -8.59 -12.66
CA THR A 115 -8.83 -8.94 -12.87
C THR A 115 -8.65 -10.18 -13.76
N SER A 116 -9.69 -11.01 -13.93
CA SER A 116 -9.64 -12.20 -14.78
C SER A 116 -9.77 -11.86 -16.26
N THR A 117 -10.53 -10.80 -16.57
CA THR A 117 -10.77 -10.32 -17.94
C THR A 117 -10.05 -9.01 -18.26
N LEU A 118 -9.50 -8.34 -17.24
CA LEU A 118 -8.94 -6.99 -17.30
C LEU A 118 -9.94 -5.96 -17.85
N SER A 119 -11.23 -6.17 -17.61
CA SER A 119 -12.30 -5.27 -18.01
C SER A 119 -12.77 -4.42 -16.85
N MET A 120 -13.13 -3.17 -17.14
CA MET A 120 -13.65 -2.24 -16.14
C MET A 120 -15.16 -2.05 -16.32
N ARG A 121 -15.86 -2.09 -15.19
CA ARG A 121 -17.24 -1.65 -15.06
C ARG A 121 -17.28 -0.34 -14.30
N ASP A 122 -17.64 0.69 -15.02
CA ASP A 122 -17.94 2.01 -14.50
C ASP A 122 -19.12 1.98 -13.50
N LEU A 123 -19.02 2.76 -12.42
CA LEU A 123 -20.13 2.90 -11.48
C LEU A 123 -21.21 3.87 -12.02
N PRO A 124 -22.50 3.56 -11.80
CA PRO A 124 -23.59 4.43 -12.22
C PRO A 124 -23.61 5.76 -11.44
N GLY A 125 -24.14 6.81 -12.06
CA GLY A 125 -24.39 8.10 -11.38
C GLY A 125 -23.23 9.11 -11.41
N GLU A 126 -22.10 8.76 -12.03
CA GLU A 126 -21.03 9.71 -12.30
C GLU A 126 -21.30 10.46 -13.60
N ALA A 127 -21.47 11.78 -13.50
CA ALA A 127 -21.67 12.62 -14.66
C ALA A 127 -20.36 12.67 -15.47
N PRO A 128 -20.44 12.64 -16.82
CA PRO A 128 -19.27 12.90 -17.63
C PRO A 128 -18.76 14.31 -17.31
N SER A 129 -17.51 14.42 -16.86
CA SER A 129 -16.80 15.69 -16.74
C SER A 129 -16.84 16.42 -18.09
N GLY A 130 -17.63 17.51 -18.22
CA GLY A 130 -17.66 18.28 -19.48
C GLY A 130 -18.93 19.04 -19.88
N SER A 131 -19.90 19.36 -19.02
CA SER A 131 -21.08 20.16 -19.42
C SER A 131 -21.16 21.53 -18.74
N GLY A 132 -20.11 22.34 -18.92
CA GLY A 132 -20.07 23.80 -18.93
C GLY A 132 -21.08 24.60 -18.08
N GLY A 133 -20.62 25.11 -16.94
CA GLY A 133 -21.17 26.28 -16.25
C GLY A 133 -20.09 27.01 -15.43
N PRO A 134 -20.18 28.34 -15.17
CA PRO A 134 -19.18 29.08 -14.40
C PRO A 134 -19.24 28.84 -12.88
N THR A 135 -20.02 27.86 -12.44
CA THR A 135 -20.05 27.28 -11.08
C THR A 135 -19.87 25.76 -11.12
N ASP A 136 -19.43 25.22 -12.26
CA ASP A 136 -19.14 23.81 -12.45
C ASP A 136 -17.74 23.55 -11.90
N PHE A 137 -17.66 23.48 -10.57
CA PHE A 137 -16.51 22.88 -9.88
C PHE A 137 -16.56 21.37 -10.13
N GLY A 138 -16.30 20.99 -11.39
CA GLY A 138 -16.22 19.59 -11.81
C GLY A 138 -15.40 18.82 -10.80
N ASP A 139 -15.97 17.70 -10.34
CA ASP A 139 -15.43 16.77 -9.36
C ASP A 139 -13.89 16.85 -9.28
N PHE A 140 -13.37 17.53 -8.25
CA PHE A 140 -11.93 17.52 -8.01
C PHE A 140 -11.52 16.11 -7.55
N GLU A 141 -10.28 15.78 -7.88
CA GLU A 141 -9.55 14.53 -7.72
C GLU A 141 -10.00 13.65 -6.55
N PHE A 142 -10.12 12.35 -6.81
CA PHE A 142 -10.25 11.34 -5.76
C PHE A 142 -8.84 10.94 -5.32
N GLY A 143 -8.63 10.90 -4.01
CA GLY A 143 -7.34 10.51 -3.44
C GLY A 143 -7.19 8.99 -3.44
N ASP A 144 -7.54 8.39 -2.32
CA ASP A 144 -7.41 6.96 -2.09
C ASP A 144 -8.77 6.26 -1.89
N VAL A 145 -8.76 4.92 -1.96
CA VAL A 145 -9.95 4.08 -1.84
C VAL A 145 -9.69 2.84 -0.98
N ALA A 146 -10.66 2.51 -0.15
CA ALA A 146 -10.76 1.24 0.57
C ALA A 146 -12.11 0.56 0.31
N VAL A 147 -12.26 -0.72 0.65
CA VAL A 147 -13.52 -1.46 0.43
C VAL A 147 -14.04 -2.06 1.73
N GLN A 148 -15.32 -1.83 2.01
CA GLN A 148 -16.00 -2.38 3.18
C GLN A 148 -17.39 -2.91 2.79
N SER A 149 -17.65 -4.19 3.03
CA SER A 149 -19.00 -4.79 2.87
C SER A 149 -19.66 -4.50 1.51
N GLY A 150 -18.90 -4.54 0.42
CA GLY A 150 -19.40 -4.27 -0.93
C GLY A 150 -19.61 -2.78 -1.27
N ALA A 151 -19.16 -1.87 -0.42
CA ALA A 151 -19.11 -0.44 -0.68
C ALA A 151 -17.66 0.04 -0.77
N ALA A 152 -17.41 1.06 -1.58
CA ALA A 152 -16.14 1.79 -1.56
C ALA A 152 -16.17 2.89 -0.51
N ILE A 153 -15.09 3.03 0.26
CA ILE A 153 -14.80 4.18 1.10
C ILE A 153 -13.75 5.00 0.36
N VAL A 154 -14.09 6.22 -0.04
CA VAL A 154 -13.26 7.01 -0.95
C VAL A 154 -12.98 8.38 -0.38
N ILE A 155 -11.75 8.85 -0.57
CA ILE A 155 -11.34 10.22 -0.30
C ILE A 155 -11.67 11.09 -1.51
N ARG A 156 -12.45 12.15 -1.27
CA ARG A 156 -12.73 13.20 -2.26
C ARG A 156 -12.16 14.52 -1.77
N TYR A 157 -11.36 15.21 -2.60
CA TYR A 157 -10.93 16.57 -2.30
C TYR A 157 -12.00 17.58 -2.73
N ARG A 158 -12.18 18.65 -1.94
CA ARG A 158 -13.16 19.71 -2.22
C ARG A 158 -12.59 21.07 -1.86
N VAL A 159 -12.80 22.04 -2.74
CA VAL A 159 -12.56 23.46 -2.43
C VAL A 159 -13.90 24.13 -2.10
N GLY A 160 -13.99 24.75 -0.94
CA GLY A 160 -15.18 25.50 -0.51
C GLY A 160 -15.35 26.81 -1.27
N ASP A 161 -16.53 27.44 -1.13
CA ASP A 161 -16.83 28.75 -1.74
C ASP A 161 -15.88 29.87 -1.27
N ASP A 162 -15.26 29.68 -0.10
CA ASP A 162 -14.26 30.56 0.50
C ASP A 162 -12.82 30.27 0.02
N GLY A 163 -12.64 29.29 -0.86
CA GLY A 163 -11.35 28.83 -1.37
C GLY A 163 -10.59 27.91 -0.43
N ALA A 164 -11.19 27.51 0.71
CA ALA A 164 -10.56 26.57 1.63
C ALA A 164 -10.57 25.15 1.04
N LEU A 165 -9.43 24.47 1.08
CA LEU A 165 -9.35 23.05 0.73
C LEU A 165 -9.84 22.20 1.90
N GLY A 166 -10.50 21.10 1.58
CA GLY A 166 -10.80 20.03 2.51
C GLY A 166 -10.86 18.69 1.80
N TYR A 167 -10.96 17.64 2.61
CA TYR A 167 -11.30 16.31 2.13
C TYR A 167 -12.62 15.85 2.72
N GLU A 168 -13.25 14.93 2.01
CA GLU A 168 -14.44 14.22 2.44
C GLU A 168 -14.19 12.72 2.33
N VAL A 169 -14.68 11.98 3.32
CA VAL A 169 -14.74 10.52 3.29
C VAL A 169 -16.17 10.14 2.89
N LEU A 170 -16.28 9.50 1.74
CA LEU A 170 -17.56 9.08 1.18
C LEU A 170 -17.68 7.56 1.21
N ARG A 171 -18.83 7.06 1.65
CA ARG A 171 -19.25 5.69 1.34
C ARG A 171 -20.02 5.69 0.03
N VAL A 172 -19.59 4.87 -0.92
CA VAL A 172 -20.21 4.72 -2.23
C VAL A 172 -20.67 3.27 -2.42
N SER A 173 -21.97 3.09 -2.66
CA SER A 173 -22.54 1.80 -3.02
C SER A 173 -22.08 1.37 -4.42
N LEU A 174 -21.54 0.16 -4.55
CA LEU A 174 -21.04 -0.35 -5.84
C LEU A 174 -22.16 -0.86 -6.76
N ASP A 175 -23.37 -0.99 -6.25
CA ASP A 175 -24.56 -1.46 -6.98
C ASP A 175 -25.24 -0.33 -7.75
N ASP A 176 -25.45 0.81 -7.08
CA ASP A 176 -26.26 1.93 -7.59
C ASP A 176 -25.55 3.29 -7.55
N GLY A 177 -24.30 3.33 -7.07
CA GLY A 177 -23.51 4.56 -7.00
C GLY A 177 -23.97 5.53 -5.92
N ALA A 178 -24.89 5.14 -5.03
CA ALA A 178 -25.39 6.01 -3.97
C ALA A 178 -24.25 6.43 -3.02
N ARG A 179 -24.16 7.73 -2.73
CA ARG A 179 -23.08 8.33 -1.94
C ARG A 179 -23.58 8.82 -0.60
N THR A 180 -22.87 8.46 0.47
CA THR A 180 -23.11 8.95 1.84
C THR A 180 -21.84 9.62 2.34
N LEU A 181 -21.94 10.88 2.75
CA LEU A 181 -20.86 11.57 3.45
C LEU A 181 -20.73 10.99 4.86
N LEU A 182 -19.53 10.50 5.19
CA LEU A 182 -19.21 9.97 6.52
C LEU A 182 -18.47 11.02 7.36
N HIS A 183 -17.48 11.68 6.76
CA HIS A 183 -16.60 12.60 7.45
C HIS A 183 -16.08 13.68 6.51
N SER A 184 -15.74 14.85 7.05
CA SER A 184 -15.14 15.93 6.27
C SER A 184 -14.29 16.84 7.14
N GLU A 185 -13.13 17.24 6.64
CA GLU A 185 -12.22 18.12 7.36
C GLU A 185 -11.48 19.09 6.42
N PRO A 186 -11.04 20.24 6.94
CA PRO A 186 -10.17 21.15 6.19
C PRO A 186 -8.78 20.55 6.00
N LEU A 187 -8.11 20.94 4.92
CA LEU A 187 -6.70 20.68 4.63
C LEU A 187 -5.95 22.00 4.46
N ASP A 188 -4.72 22.04 4.94
CA ASP A 188 -3.82 23.16 4.68
C ASP A 188 -3.11 22.93 3.34
N TRP A 189 -3.16 23.91 2.43
CA TRP A 189 -2.42 23.84 1.16
C TRP A 189 -0.91 23.67 1.36
N SER A 190 -0.37 24.16 2.48
CA SER A 190 1.04 23.99 2.83
C SER A 190 1.41 22.56 3.24
N ASP A 191 0.42 21.69 3.45
CA ASP A 191 0.62 20.27 3.69
C ASP A 191 0.90 19.49 2.40
N ALA A 192 0.67 20.07 1.21
CA ALA A 192 0.98 19.44 -0.07
C ALA A 192 2.48 19.07 -0.18
N PRO A 193 2.82 17.84 -0.63
CA PRO A 193 4.20 17.41 -0.74
C PRO A 193 4.89 18.16 -1.89
N GLY A 194 6.16 18.49 -1.71
CA GLY A 194 6.91 19.23 -2.74
C GLY A 194 7.04 18.50 -4.07
N SER A 195 6.84 17.17 -4.09
CA SER A 195 6.87 16.32 -5.29
C SER A 195 5.52 16.18 -6.01
N SER A 196 4.40 16.53 -5.36
CA SER A 196 3.06 16.55 -5.95
C SER A 196 2.38 17.85 -5.49
N PRO A 197 2.72 18.99 -6.12
CA PRO A 197 2.46 20.32 -5.56
C PRO A 197 0.97 20.70 -5.49
N ASP A 198 0.08 19.85 -6.01
CA ASP A 198 -1.28 20.23 -6.31
C ASP A 198 -2.28 19.83 -5.21
N LEU A 199 -2.00 18.82 -4.37
CA LEU A 199 -2.88 18.43 -3.26
C LEU A 199 -2.15 17.77 -2.07
N PRO A 200 -2.55 18.08 -0.81
CA PRO A 200 -2.16 17.31 0.36
C PRO A 200 -2.75 15.89 0.31
N PRO A 201 -1.93 14.83 0.38
CA PRO A 201 -2.40 13.45 0.34
C PRO A 201 -3.15 13.06 1.62
N VAL A 202 -4.21 12.30 1.42
CA VAL A 202 -4.95 11.58 2.46
C VAL A 202 -5.14 10.13 1.98
N ASP A 203 -4.65 9.20 2.78
CA ASP A 203 -4.68 7.76 2.53
C ASP A 203 -5.72 7.11 3.45
N VAL A 204 -6.37 6.04 2.99
CA VAL A 204 -7.48 5.38 3.70
C VAL A 204 -7.41 3.87 3.62
N ASP A 205 -7.65 3.20 4.74
CA ASP A 205 -7.89 1.76 4.77
C ASP A 205 -8.94 1.42 5.84
N VAL A 206 -9.47 0.19 5.80
CA VAL A 206 -10.56 -0.26 6.68
C VAL A 206 -10.28 -1.61 7.31
N ASP A 207 -10.62 -1.75 8.59
CA ASP A 207 -10.55 -3.03 9.28
C ASP A 207 -11.81 -3.90 9.05
N ALA A 208 -11.80 -5.14 9.54
CA ALA A 208 -12.95 -6.05 9.37
C ALA A 208 -14.18 -5.64 10.20
N THR A 209 -14.03 -4.76 11.19
CA THR A 209 -15.15 -4.18 11.94
C THR A 209 -15.79 -3.02 11.19
N GLY A 210 -15.10 -2.50 10.18
CA GLY A 210 -15.52 -1.33 9.42
C GLY A 210 -14.98 -0.01 9.93
N ALA A 211 -14.05 -0.02 10.88
CA ALA A 211 -13.39 1.20 11.30
C ALA A 211 -12.56 1.73 10.13
N ILE A 212 -12.59 3.05 9.93
CA ILE A 212 -11.92 3.71 8.81
C ILE A 212 -10.67 4.39 9.36
N HIS A 213 -9.52 4.00 8.86
CA HIS A 213 -8.23 4.54 9.24
C HIS A 213 -7.80 5.54 8.19
N LEU A 214 -7.49 6.76 8.63
CA LEU A 214 -7.09 7.87 7.77
C LEU A 214 -5.70 8.32 8.15
N ALA A 215 -4.81 8.41 7.16
CA ALA A 215 -3.51 9.04 7.33
C ALA A 215 -3.49 10.35 6.55
N THR A 216 -3.30 11.46 7.27
CA THR A 216 -2.94 12.76 6.69
C THR A 216 -1.52 13.11 7.09
N ARG A 217 -0.91 14.13 6.48
CA ARG A 217 0.44 14.57 6.86
C ARG A 217 0.58 14.87 8.35
N THR A 218 -0.47 15.39 8.97
CA THR A 218 -0.45 15.92 10.35
C THR A 218 -1.19 15.06 11.36
N ALA A 219 -2.02 14.09 10.93
CA ALA A 219 -2.80 13.26 11.82
C ALA A 219 -3.00 11.82 11.33
N ARG A 220 -3.02 10.89 12.29
CA ARG A 220 -3.66 9.58 12.17
C ARG A 220 -5.03 9.66 12.81
N VAL A 221 -6.07 9.33 12.06
CA VAL A 221 -7.45 9.38 12.54
C VAL A 221 -8.07 8.00 12.36
N VAL A 222 -8.83 7.56 13.36
CA VAL A 222 -9.66 6.36 13.26
C VAL A 222 -11.11 6.80 13.44
N LEU A 223 -11.94 6.47 12.47
CA LEU A 223 -13.38 6.70 12.49
C LEU A 223 -14.13 5.38 12.72
N GLU A 224 -15.26 5.48 13.38
CA GLU A 224 -16.30 4.44 13.39
C GLU A 224 -16.89 4.23 11.98
N PRO A 225 -17.55 3.09 11.72
CA PRO A 225 -18.19 2.84 10.41
C PRO A 225 -19.24 3.87 10.00
N ASP A 226 -19.78 4.66 10.92
CA ASP A 226 -20.72 5.74 10.63
C ASP A 226 -20.04 7.10 10.35
N GLY A 227 -18.70 7.15 10.44
CA GLY A 227 -17.90 8.35 10.25
C GLY A 227 -17.61 9.15 11.53
N ALA A 228 -18.13 8.73 12.69
CA ALA A 228 -17.81 9.37 13.96
C ALA A 228 -16.33 9.14 14.33
N GLU A 229 -15.62 10.19 14.77
CA GLU A 229 -14.22 10.05 15.18
C GLU A 229 -14.11 9.22 16.47
N ARG A 230 -13.36 8.11 16.42
CA ARG A 230 -12.99 7.28 17.56
C ARG A 230 -11.71 7.79 18.22
N SER A 231 -10.70 8.12 17.42
CA SER A 231 -9.41 8.61 17.93
C SER A 231 -8.66 9.45 16.91
N ARG A 232 -7.80 10.34 17.43
CA ARG A 232 -6.87 11.15 16.65
C ARG A 232 -5.51 11.24 17.36
N ALA A 233 -4.45 10.97 16.61
CA ALA A 233 -3.07 11.15 17.04
C ALA A 233 -2.36 12.08 16.07
N ALA A 234 -1.54 12.99 16.58
CA ALA A 234 -0.70 13.83 15.73
C ALA A 234 0.41 13.00 15.07
N GLN A 235 0.73 13.31 13.82
CA GLN A 235 1.90 12.77 13.13
C GLN A 235 2.59 13.83 12.27
N ASN A 236 3.71 13.47 11.67
CA ASN A 236 4.39 14.28 10.68
C ASN A 236 4.95 13.35 9.60
N ALA A 237 4.11 13.05 8.61
CA ALA A 237 4.44 12.18 7.49
C ALA A 237 4.42 12.99 6.20
N GLU A 238 5.56 13.15 5.52
CA GLU A 238 5.59 13.88 4.24
C GLU A 238 4.72 13.18 3.18
N ARG A 239 4.66 11.85 3.24
CA ARG A 239 3.81 10.98 2.43
C ARG A 239 3.02 10.06 3.38
N PRO A 240 1.87 10.52 3.89
CA PRO A 240 1.05 9.73 4.80
C PRO A 240 0.48 8.53 4.06
N HIS A 241 0.64 7.36 4.65
CA HIS A 241 0.00 6.13 4.22
C HIS A 241 -0.45 5.32 5.44
N VAL A 242 -1.42 4.45 5.22
CA VAL A 242 -1.90 3.48 6.18
C VAL A 242 -2.26 2.17 5.48
N ALA A 243 -1.89 1.05 6.09
CA ALA A 243 -2.40 -0.26 5.72
C ALA A 243 -2.91 -0.97 6.99
N VAL A 244 -4.07 -1.61 6.92
CA VAL A 244 -4.79 -2.14 8.08
C VAL A 244 -5.05 -3.63 7.90
N ALA A 245 -4.77 -4.38 8.95
CA ALA A 245 -5.13 -5.78 9.04
C ALA A 245 -6.59 -5.94 9.50
N ALA A 246 -7.18 -7.10 9.23
CA ALA A 246 -8.56 -7.40 9.62
C ALA A 246 -8.85 -7.21 11.12
N ASP A 247 -7.85 -7.38 11.98
CA ASP A 247 -7.98 -7.23 13.44
C ASP A 247 -7.84 -5.78 13.94
N GLY A 248 -7.61 -4.81 13.05
CA GLY A 248 -7.39 -3.40 13.37
C GLY A 248 -5.92 -3.04 13.61
N THR A 249 -4.98 -4.00 13.53
CA THR A 249 -3.54 -3.69 13.52
C THR A 249 -3.23 -2.86 12.29
N ALA A 250 -2.64 -1.69 12.47
CA ALA A 250 -2.38 -0.73 11.41
C ALA A 250 -0.89 -0.43 11.28
N LEU A 251 -0.41 -0.36 10.04
CA LEU A 251 0.93 0.10 9.69
C LEU A 251 0.82 1.52 9.12
N TRP A 252 1.46 2.48 9.77
CA TRP A 252 1.40 3.91 9.45
C TRP A 252 2.76 4.45 9.03
N TRP A 253 2.75 5.53 8.26
CA TRP A 253 3.93 6.32 7.89
C TRP A 253 4.07 7.53 8.80
N GLY A 254 5.28 8.05 9.01
CA GLY A 254 5.52 9.15 9.94
C GLY A 254 5.73 8.74 11.40
N GLY A 255 6.17 7.50 11.63
CA GLY A 255 6.69 7.04 12.92
C GLY A 255 8.00 7.72 13.26
N GLY A 256 8.11 8.31 14.46
CA GLY A 256 9.38 8.79 14.98
C GLY A 256 10.29 7.61 15.30
N ALA A 257 11.31 7.34 14.49
CA ALA A 257 12.21 6.19 14.69
C ALA A 257 13.09 6.27 15.95
N ARG A 258 13.10 7.42 16.64
CA ARG A 258 13.98 7.67 17.78
C ARG A 258 13.53 6.78 18.94
N ASP A 259 14.46 5.97 19.42
CA ASP A 259 14.34 5.09 20.60
C ASP A 259 13.55 3.79 20.41
N SER A 260 13.34 3.32 19.16
CA SER A 260 12.78 1.99 18.93
C SER A 260 13.74 0.88 19.37
N ALA A 261 13.20 -0.13 20.07
CA ALA A 261 13.90 -1.37 20.38
C ALA A 261 13.77 -2.42 19.25
N GLU A 262 12.89 -2.18 18.28
CA GLU A 262 12.63 -3.08 17.16
C GLU A 262 13.84 -3.14 16.22
N GLN A 263 14.17 -4.34 15.73
CA GLN A 263 15.26 -4.55 14.79
C GLN A 263 14.76 -5.30 13.56
N GLY A 264 15.24 -4.89 12.39
CA GLY A 264 14.97 -5.56 11.12
C GLY A 264 16.21 -6.31 10.64
N VAL A 265 16.05 -7.59 10.31
CA VAL A 265 17.10 -8.43 9.74
C VAL A 265 16.72 -8.82 8.32
N VAL A 266 17.57 -8.43 7.36
CA VAL A 266 17.36 -8.79 5.96
C VAL A 266 17.75 -10.25 5.72
N VAL A 267 16.85 -11.02 5.14
CA VAL A 267 17.07 -12.44 4.82
C VAL A 267 16.84 -12.71 3.33
N GLY A 268 17.71 -13.52 2.75
CA GLY A 268 17.62 -13.88 1.32
C GLY A 268 17.87 -12.70 0.38
N GLY A 269 17.39 -12.83 -0.86
CA GLY A 269 17.50 -11.82 -1.91
C GLY A 269 18.88 -11.64 -2.55
N SER A 270 18.87 -10.97 -3.70
CA SER A 270 20.04 -10.50 -4.43
C SER A 270 20.85 -9.50 -3.60
N SER A 271 22.09 -9.25 -4.00
CA SER A 271 22.93 -8.21 -3.39
C SER A 271 22.31 -6.82 -3.52
N GLU A 272 21.65 -6.58 -4.64
CA GLU A 272 21.02 -5.33 -5.03
C GLU A 272 19.79 -5.06 -4.17
N ALA A 273 18.91 -6.06 -3.99
CA ALA A 273 17.74 -5.93 -3.13
C ALA A 273 18.13 -5.71 -1.67
N ARG A 274 19.12 -6.47 -1.17
CA ARG A 274 19.64 -6.28 0.18
C ARG A 274 20.21 -4.88 0.40
N ALA A 275 21.03 -4.39 -0.55
CA ALA A 275 21.58 -3.04 -0.47
C ALA A 275 20.47 -1.96 -0.50
N SER A 276 19.42 -2.16 -1.29
CA SER A 276 18.26 -1.25 -1.34
C SER A 276 17.51 -1.21 0.00
N ILE A 277 17.32 -2.37 0.66
CA ILE A 277 16.69 -2.42 1.99
C ILE A 277 17.58 -1.79 3.06
N GLU A 278 18.88 -2.14 3.08
CA GLU A 278 19.84 -1.64 4.07
C GLU A 278 20.00 -0.12 4.02
N ALA A 279 19.96 0.47 2.81
CA ALA A 279 19.99 1.91 2.61
C ALA A 279 18.81 2.66 3.25
N ARG A 280 17.74 1.94 3.61
CA ARG A 280 16.50 2.47 4.21
C ARG A 280 16.39 2.13 5.69
N SER A 281 17.52 1.99 6.38
CA SER A 281 17.58 1.85 7.83
C SER A 281 17.89 3.18 8.52
N GLY A 282 17.33 3.40 9.71
CA GLY A 282 17.74 4.50 10.62
C GLY A 282 17.37 5.93 10.20
N CYS A 283 16.19 6.15 9.60
CA CYS A 283 15.72 7.49 9.19
C CYS A 283 14.74 8.13 10.19
N ALA A 284 14.34 9.38 9.92
CA ALA A 284 13.37 10.12 10.73
C ALA A 284 11.89 9.85 10.36
N ASP A 285 11.62 9.32 9.18
CA ASP A 285 10.28 8.99 8.66
C ASP A 285 10.11 7.47 8.58
N ALA A 286 10.03 6.85 9.76
CA ALA A 286 9.93 5.41 9.91
C ALA A 286 8.48 4.95 9.81
N LEU A 287 8.31 3.65 9.57
CA LEU A 287 7.01 3.01 9.74
C LEU A 287 6.64 2.95 11.22
N LEU A 288 5.36 2.90 11.51
CA LEU A 288 4.81 2.74 12.85
C LEU A 288 3.73 1.66 12.83
N LEU A 289 3.92 0.60 13.60
CA LEU A 289 2.86 -0.38 13.81
C LEU A 289 2.02 0.03 15.02
N THR A 290 0.71 0.10 14.88
CA THR A 290 -0.23 0.19 16.01
C THR A 290 -0.97 -1.13 16.08
N ASP A 291 -0.87 -1.85 17.19
CA ASP A 291 -1.65 -3.07 17.36
C ASP A 291 -3.12 -2.79 17.69
N ALA A 292 -3.96 -3.83 17.65
CA ALA A 292 -5.38 -3.71 17.96
C ALA A 292 -5.68 -3.18 19.38
N GLY A 293 -4.71 -3.23 20.30
CA GLY A 293 -4.80 -2.65 21.64
C GLY A 293 -4.48 -1.15 21.69
N GLY A 294 -3.93 -0.60 20.59
CA GLY A 294 -3.49 0.78 20.49
C GLY A 294 -2.03 1.00 20.89
N ASP A 295 -1.26 -0.05 21.16
CA ASP A 295 0.16 0.10 21.47
C ASP A 295 0.94 0.39 20.19
N GLU A 296 1.83 1.38 20.28
CA GLU A 296 2.62 1.89 19.16
C GLU A 296 4.05 1.30 19.18
N HIS A 297 4.46 0.72 18.05
CA HIS A 297 5.75 0.07 17.84
C HIS A 297 6.45 0.68 16.62
N PRO A 298 7.30 1.70 16.79
CA PRO A 298 8.03 2.31 15.68
C PRO A 298 8.99 1.30 15.06
N LEU A 299 9.02 1.21 13.73
CA LEU A 299 9.85 0.27 12.98
C LEU A 299 10.98 1.03 12.28
N PRO A 300 12.23 0.98 12.78
CA PRO A 300 13.32 1.87 12.35
C PRO A 300 13.97 1.46 11.01
N PHE A 301 13.22 0.79 10.13
CA PHE A 301 13.65 0.24 8.86
C PHE A 301 12.57 0.44 7.80
N LEU A 302 12.91 0.21 6.52
CA LEU A 302 12.04 0.44 5.36
C LEU A 302 11.56 1.89 5.24
N CYS A 303 12.43 2.81 5.60
CA CYS A 303 12.26 4.25 5.41
C CYS A 303 11.86 4.62 3.98
N GLY A 304 10.91 5.54 3.84
CA GLY A 304 10.41 5.96 2.53
C GLY A 304 9.76 4.82 1.76
N ALA A 305 9.05 3.94 2.47
CA ALA A 305 8.12 3.02 1.83
C ALA A 305 7.05 3.78 1.04
N ASN A 306 6.57 3.18 -0.04
CA ASN A 306 5.59 3.79 -0.93
C ASN A 306 4.16 3.30 -0.64
N ALA A 307 4.02 2.05 -0.22
CA ALA A 307 2.74 1.41 0.06
C ALA A 307 2.96 0.12 0.85
N ALA A 308 1.91 -0.39 1.50
CA ALA A 308 1.90 -1.75 2.03
C ALA A 308 0.53 -2.39 1.92
N ALA A 309 0.52 -3.71 2.03
CA ALA A 309 -0.69 -4.51 2.19
C ALA A 309 -0.46 -5.58 3.25
N ARG A 310 -1.50 -5.91 4.00
CA ARG A 310 -1.50 -7.08 4.89
C ARG A 310 -1.75 -8.35 4.09
N VAL A 311 -0.80 -9.28 4.08
CA VAL A 311 -0.88 -10.54 3.34
C VAL A 311 -0.66 -11.71 4.29
N GLY A 312 -1.75 -12.41 4.62
CA GLY A 312 -1.77 -13.42 5.67
C GLY A 312 -1.30 -12.85 7.01
N ASP A 313 -0.27 -13.46 7.59
CA ASP A 313 0.30 -13.04 8.87
C ASP A 313 1.44 -12.01 8.75
N SER A 314 1.74 -11.56 7.52
CA SER A 314 2.84 -10.66 7.21
C SER A 314 2.37 -9.37 6.54
N TRP A 315 3.25 -8.38 6.48
CA TRP A 315 3.05 -7.20 5.64
C TRP A 315 3.91 -7.33 4.39
N VAL A 316 3.40 -6.91 3.24
CA VAL A 316 4.22 -6.66 2.06
C VAL A 316 4.33 -5.17 1.89
N VAL A 317 5.56 -4.65 1.83
CA VAL A 317 5.86 -3.23 1.78
C VAL A 317 6.63 -2.93 0.50
N ALA A 318 6.16 -1.98 -0.30
CA ALA A 318 6.93 -1.46 -1.42
C ALA A 318 7.89 -0.37 -0.95
N ILE A 319 9.15 -0.46 -1.35
CA ILE A 319 10.17 0.55 -1.12
C ILE A 319 10.86 0.92 -2.43
N GLY A 320 11.47 2.10 -2.45
CA GLY A 320 12.32 2.55 -3.55
C GLY A 320 11.59 3.01 -4.79
N GLY A 321 12.34 3.33 -5.83
CA GLY A 321 11.85 4.02 -7.01
C GLY A 321 12.31 3.38 -8.31
N GLU A 322 12.55 4.22 -9.31
CA GLU A 322 13.06 3.78 -10.60
C GLU A 322 14.49 3.23 -10.45
N GLY A 323 14.66 1.92 -10.62
CA GLY A 323 15.96 1.25 -10.63
C GLY A 323 16.41 0.63 -9.31
N ASP A 324 15.71 0.88 -8.19
CA ASP A 324 16.00 0.28 -6.89
C ASP A 324 14.75 -0.18 -6.12
N GLY A 325 13.59 -0.27 -6.79
CA GLY A 325 12.33 -0.68 -6.20
C GLY A 325 12.36 -2.13 -5.72
N VAL A 326 11.87 -2.38 -4.50
CA VAL A 326 11.80 -3.73 -3.91
C VAL A 326 10.46 -3.91 -3.21
N LEU A 327 9.83 -5.07 -3.39
CA LEU A 327 8.74 -5.52 -2.54
C LEU A 327 9.34 -6.34 -1.40
N VAL A 328 9.06 -5.95 -0.17
CA VAL A 328 9.65 -6.56 1.03
C VAL A 328 8.54 -7.18 1.87
N ARG A 329 8.63 -8.48 2.10
CA ARG A 329 7.83 -9.14 3.12
C ARG A 329 8.42 -8.84 4.49
N LEU A 330 7.63 -8.18 5.31
CA LEU A 330 7.89 -7.84 6.69
C LEU A 330 7.14 -8.83 7.59
N VAL A 331 7.90 -9.70 8.26
CA VAL A 331 7.35 -10.71 9.18
C VAL A 331 7.63 -10.29 10.62
N PRO A 332 6.60 -10.20 11.48
CA PRO A 332 6.79 -9.88 12.88
C PRO A 332 7.61 -10.95 13.61
N PRO A 333 8.31 -10.59 14.70
CA PRO A 333 8.99 -11.55 15.55
C PRO A 333 8.01 -12.59 16.09
N SER A 334 8.48 -13.83 16.23
CA SER A 334 7.68 -14.92 16.78
C SER A 334 7.48 -14.64 18.27
N ARG A 335 6.31 -14.13 18.65
CA ARG A 335 5.96 -13.96 20.08
C ARG A 335 5.87 -15.35 20.71
N SER A 336 6.83 -15.67 21.58
CA SER A 336 6.87 -16.89 22.40
C SER A 336 5.90 -16.83 23.57
#